data_AF-A0A3L9M9H4-F1
#
_entry.id   AF-A0A3L9M9H4-F1
#
_cell.length_a   1.000
_cell.length_b   1.000
_cell.length_c   1.000
_cell.angle_alpha   90.00
_cell.angle_beta   90.00
_cell.angle_gamma   90.00
#
_symmetry.space_group_name_H-M   'P 1'
#
loop_
_entity.id
_entity.type
_entity.pdbx_description
1 polymer ?
#
loop_
_entity_poly.entity_id
_entity_poly.type
_entity_poly.pdbx_seq_one_letter_code
_entity_poly.pdbx_strand_id
1 'polypeptide(L)'
;MYYGFPDNPFNTIWLSATMLNGLSEDKFKAIQNRKVTLYPDLSKDKIAYNEWNKKAELLRKLYPNIQISVSDYLEKVATTEQRNKGYDLADFLINHNWQLFRNHN
;
A
#
# COMPACT_ATOMS: atom_id res chain seq x y z
N MET A 1 5.47 -11.27 -9.18
CA MET A 1 5.75 -10.33 -10.28
C MET A 1 6.92 -9.45 -9.87
N TYR A 2 8.00 -9.45 -10.64
CA TYR A 2 9.15 -8.53 -10.51
C TYR A 2 9.40 -7.96 -11.90
N TYR A 3 9.29 -6.64 -12.04
CA TYR A 3 9.36 -5.94 -13.33
C TYR A 3 10.71 -5.23 -13.55
N GLY A 4 11.74 -5.58 -12.77
CA GLY A 4 13.02 -4.89 -12.76
C GLY A 4 13.03 -3.67 -11.85
N PHE A 5 14.18 -2.99 -11.79
CA PHE A 5 14.31 -1.70 -11.12
C PHE A 5 13.71 -0.59 -11.98
N PRO A 6 13.17 0.48 -11.39
CA PRO A 6 12.69 1.61 -12.17
C PRO A 6 13.86 2.32 -12.85
N ASP A 7 13.67 2.72 -14.11
CA ASP A 7 14.66 3.50 -14.88
C ASP A 7 14.94 4.88 -14.27
N ASN A 8 13.98 5.40 -13.48
CA ASN A 8 14.13 6.63 -12.72
C ASN A 8 14.08 6.31 -11.21
N PRO A 9 15.12 6.64 -10.42
CA PRO A 9 15.17 6.36 -8.98
C PRO A 9 14.13 7.12 -8.15
N PHE A 10 13.48 8.14 -8.72
CA PHE A 10 12.38 8.88 -8.10
C PHE A 10 11.00 8.25 -8.35
N ASN A 11 10.90 7.24 -9.22
CA ASN A 11 9.65 6.52 -9.44
C ASN A 11 9.29 5.65 -8.24
N THR A 12 7.99 5.54 -7.96
CA THR A 12 7.47 4.66 -6.91
C THR A 12 7.64 3.19 -7.31
N ILE A 13 8.09 2.37 -6.36
CA ILE A 13 8.09 0.90 -6.48
C ILE A 13 6.82 0.38 -5.79
N TRP A 14 5.97 -0.31 -6.55
CA TRP A 14 4.76 -0.95 -6.03
C TRP A 14 5.05 -2.41 -5.68
N LEU A 15 4.69 -2.81 -4.45
CA LEU A 15 4.91 -4.15 -3.92
C LEU A 15 3.59 -4.72 -3.41
N SER A 16 3.27 -5.96 -3.76
CA SER A 16 2.12 -6.65 -3.17
C SER A 16 2.48 -7.20 -1.79
N ALA A 17 1.61 -6.95 -0.82
CA ALA A 17 1.70 -7.54 0.51
C ALA A 17 0.75 -8.74 0.54
N THR A 18 1.30 -9.94 0.33
CA THR A 18 0.58 -11.22 0.15
C THR A 18 -0.70 -11.42 0.96
N MET A 19 -0.74 -11.01 2.25
CA MET A 19 -1.88 -11.15 3.16
C MET A 19 -1.87 -10.06 4.24
N LEU A 20 -2.97 -9.93 5.00
CA LEU A 20 -3.11 -8.99 6.14
C LEU A 20 -1.96 -9.10 7.16
N ASN A 21 -1.47 -10.32 7.40
CA ASN A 21 -0.35 -10.63 8.29
C ASN A 21 1.00 -10.81 7.58
N GLY A 22 1.05 -10.52 6.27
CA GLY A 22 2.24 -10.68 5.46
C GLY A 22 3.33 -9.64 5.75
N LEU A 23 3.05 -8.61 6.54
CA LEU A 23 4.00 -7.58 6.95
C LEU A 23 4.78 -8.03 8.21
N SER A 24 5.87 -8.76 8.01
CA SER A 24 6.79 -9.21 9.08
C SER A 24 7.89 -8.18 9.36
N GLU A 25 8.52 -8.27 10.54
CA GLU A 25 9.64 -7.42 10.93
C GLU A 25 10.79 -7.45 9.90
N ASP A 26 11.12 -8.63 9.37
CA ASP A 26 12.19 -8.78 8.36
C ASP A 26 11.89 -8.01 7.07
N LYS A 27 10.62 -7.96 6.65
CA LYS A 27 10.22 -7.14 5.50
C LYS A 27 10.36 -5.66 5.80
N PHE A 28 10.13 -5.23 7.04
CA PHE A 28 10.34 -3.84 7.43
C PHE A 28 11.81 -3.45 7.50
N LYS A 29 12.70 -4.34 7.97
CA LYS A 29 14.16 -4.12 7.92
C LYS A 29 14.65 -3.86 6.50
N ALA A 30 14.09 -4.55 5.51
CA ALA A 30 14.45 -4.36 4.10
C ALA A 30 14.03 -2.98 3.55
N ILE A 31 13.03 -2.32 4.14
CA ILE A 31 12.48 -1.03 3.67
C ILE A 31 12.65 0.12 4.67
N GLN A 32 13.38 -0.09 5.77
CA GLN A 32 13.49 0.87 6.90
C GLN A 32 14.00 2.26 6.50
N ASN A 33 14.81 2.35 5.44
CA ASN A 33 15.38 3.60 4.93
C ASN A 33 14.59 4.17 3.73
N ARG A 34 13.34 3.72 3.53
CA ARG A 34 12.47 4.18 2.44
C ARG A 34 11.24 4.89 3.01
N LYS A 35 10.70 5.81 2.21
CA LYS A 35 9.33 6.32 2.40
C LYS A 35 8.35 5.26 1.90
N VAL A 36 7.51 4.77 2.79
CA VAL A 36 6.58 3.67 2.53
C VAL A 36 5.16 4.15 2.81
N THR A 37 4.28 4.02 1.82
CA THR A 37 2.83 4.22 1.99
C THR A 37 2.13 2.89 1.78
N LEU A 38 1.43 2.44 2.81
CA LEU A 38 0.62 1.24 2.77
C LEU A 38 -0.79 1.55 2.25
N TYR A 39 -1.30 0.72 1.35
CA TYR A 39 -2.68 0.80 0.84
C TYR A 39 -3.40 -0.51 1.24
N PRO A 40 -4.06 -0.56 2.40
CA PRO A 40 -4.79 -1.74 2.83
C PRO A 40 -6.07 -1.91 2.02
N ASP A 41 -6.43 -3.16 1.71
CA ASP A 41 -7.69 -3.52 1.07
C ASP A 41 -8.89 -3.02 1.89
N LEU A 42 -10.01 -2.79 1.20
CA LEU A 42 -11.26 -2.57 1.89
C LEU A 42 -11.68 -3.82 2.67
N SER A 43 -12.29 -3.57 3.82
CA SER A 43 -12.83 -4.64 4.66
C SER A 43 -14.05 -4.14 5.42
N LYS A 44 -14.87 -5.09 5.86
CA LYS A 44 -15.97 -4.81 6.78
C LYS A 44 -15.42 -4.12 8.02
N ASP A 45 -16.07 -3.04 8.45
CA ASP A 45 -15.71 -2.27 9.64
C ASP A 45 -14.25 -1.78 9.68
N LYS A 46 -13.62 -1.61 8.50
CA LYS A 46 -12.25 -1.09 8.33
C LYS A 46 -11.17 -1.94 9.02
N ILE A 47 -11.42 -3.23 9.22
CA ILE A 47 -10.51 -4.14 9.95
C ILE A 47 -9.09 -4.08 9.38
N ALA A 48 -8.92 -4.19 8.06
CA ALA A 48 -7.61 -4.19 7.41
C ALA A 48 -6.88 -2.85 7.61
N TYR A 49 -7.56 -1.73 7.41
CA TYR A 49 -7.02 -0.39 7.65
C TYR A 49 -6.58 -0.21 9.10
N ASN A 50 -7.39 -0.63 10.06
CA ASN A 50 -7.10 -0.52 11.48
C ASN A 50 -5.90 -1.39 11.88
N GLU A 51 -5.84 -2.64 11.42
CA GLU A 51 -4.73 -3.56 11.72
C GLU A 51 -3.41 -3.07 11.14
N TRP A 52 -3.42 -2.54 9.91
CA TRP A 52 -2.22 -2.00 9.29
C TRP A 52 -1.77 -0.70 9.96
N ASN A 53 -2.69 0.14 10.42
CA ASN A 53 -2.34 1.30 11.24
C ASN A 53 -1.67 0.91 12.56
N LYS A 54 -2.24 -0.05 13.30
CA LYS A 54 -1.62 -0.55 14.55
C LYS A 54 -0.20 -1.07 14.30
N LYS A 55 0.01 -1.83 13.21
CA LYS A 55 1.35 -2.33 12.83
C LYS A 55 2.29 -1.18 12.47
N ALA A 56 1.83 -0.22 11.67
CA ALA A 56 2.63 0.95 11.31
C ALA A 56 3.05 1.75 12.55
N GLU A 57 2.14 1.96 13.51
CA GLU A 57 2.44 2.63 14.78
C GLU A 57 3.47 1.86 15.62
N LEU A 58 3.33 0.54 15.72
CA LEU A 58 4.30 -0.30 16.42
C LEU A 58 5.69 -0.16 15.79
N LEU A 59 5.79 -0.15 14.47
CA LEU A 59 7.06 -0.03 13.76
C LEU A 59 7.69 1.34 13.91
N ARG A 60 6.89 2.41 13.88
CA ARG A 60 7.39 3.77 14.17
C ARG A 60 7.96 3.87 15.58
N LYS A 61 7.39 3.14 16.55
CA LYS A 61 7.94 3.06 17.92
C LYS A 61 9.24 2.26 17.99
N LEU A 62 9.33 1.15 17.26
CA LEU A 62 10.51 0.28 17.25
C LEU A 62 11.69 0.87 16.43
N TYR A 63 11.38 1.61 15.36
CA TYR A 63 12.36 2.16 14.42
C TYR A 63 12.12 3.67 14.22
N PRO A 64 12.76 4.54 15.02
CA PRO A 64 12.48 5.99 14.99
C PRO A 64 12.69 6.66 13.63
N ASN A 65 13.53 6.09 12.78
CA ASN A 65 13.85 6.63 11.45
C ASN A 65 12.92 6.12 10.34
N ILE A 66 12.02 5.17 10.62
CA ILE A 66 11.13 4.61 9.60
C ILE A 66 10.09 5.63 9.16
N GLN A 67 9.94 5.82 7.85
CA GLN A 67 8.95 6.71 7.27
C GLN A 67 7.83 5.89 6.66
N ILE A 68 6.90 5.42 7.51
CA ILE A 68 5.75 4.61 7.10
C ILE A 68 4.44 5.37 7.31
N SER A 69 3.55 5.36 6.32
CA SER A 69 2.18 5.88 6.40
C SER A 69 1.18 4.81 5.96
N VAL A 70 -0.08 4.95 6.37
CA VAL A 70 -1.20 4.12 5.90
C VAL A 70 -2.20 5.06 5.23
N SER A 71 -2.52 4.76 3.98
CA SER A 71 -3.47 5.53 3.19
C SER A 71 -4.91 5.19 3.60
N ASP A 72 -5.70 6.22 3.85
CA ASP A 72 -7.15 6.13 4.07
C ASP A 72 -7.95 6.46 2.79
N TYR A 73 -7.28 6.53 1.64
CA TYR A 73 -7.90 6.91 0.38
C TYR A 73 -9.07 5.98 0.00
N LEU A 74 -8.84 4.66 0.00
CA LEU A 74 -9.89 3.67 -0.31
C LEU A 74 -11.07 3.80 0.65
N GLU A 75 -10.78 4.05 1.94
CA GLU A 75 -11.79 4.23 2.97
C GLU A 75 -12.70 5.45 2.73
N LYS A 76 -12.18 6.49 2.07
CA LYS A 76 -12.91 7.73 1.77
C LYS A 76 -13.72 7.65 0.48
N VAL A 77 -13.22 6.96 -0.53
CA VAL A 77 -13.82 6.98 -1.89
C VAL A 77 -14.71 5.78 -2.18
N ALA A 78 -14.59 4.69 -1.41
CA ALA A 78 -15.31 3.46 -1.69
C ALA A 78 -16.80 3.53 -1.32
N THR A 79 -17.63 2.99 -2.20
CA THR A 79 -19.03 2.69 -1.94
C THR A 79 -19.18 1.51 -0.98
N THR A 80 -20.37 1.35 -0.39
CA THR A 80 -20.71 0.19 0.45
C THR A 80 -20.54 -1.14 -0.30
N GLU A 81 -20.88 -1.19 -1.58
CA GLU A 81 -20.74 -2.40 -2.40
C GLU A 81 -19.27 -2.76 -2.60
N GLN A 82 -18.42 -1.80 -3.00
CA GLN A 82 -16.98 -2.01 -3.17
C GLN A 82 -16.32 -2.46 -1.87
N ARG A 83 -16.76 -1.91 -0.74
CA ARG A 83 -16.30 -2.33 0.59
C ARG A 83 -16.70 -3.76 0.92
N ASN A 84 -17.93 -4.15 0.64
CA ASN A 84 -18.41 -5.52 0.87
C ASN A 84 -17.71 -6.54 -0.03
N LYS A 85 -17.28 -6.12 -1.22
CA LYS A 85 -16.45 -6.93 -2.13
C LYS A 85 -14.97 -6.97 -1.75
N GLY A 86 -14.55 -6.13 -0.81
CA GLY A 86 -13.15 -6.07 -0.36
C GLY A 86 -12.19 -5.53 -1.42
N TYR A 87 -12.61 -4.51 -2.18
CA TYR A 87 -11.77 -3.97 -3.25
C TYR A 87 -10.40 -3.50 -2.73
N ASP A 88 -9.36 -3.81 -3.49
CA ASP A 88 -8.00 -3.33 -3.28
C ASP A 88 -7.68 -2.14 -4.21
N LEU A 89 -6.46 -1.60 -4.12
CA LEU A 89 -6.07 -0.47 -4.98
C LEU A 89 -6.12 -0.82 -6.48
N ALA A 90 -5.82 -2.07 -6.86
CA ALA A 90 -5.82 -2.49 -8.26
C ALA A 90 -7.24 -2.44 -8.84
N ASP A 91 -8.27 -2.81 -8.07
CA ASP A 91 -9.68 -2.71 -8.50
C ASP A 91 -10.10 -1.27 -8.85
N PHE A 92 -9.52 -0.27 -8.20
CA PHE A 92 -9.78 1.14 -8.53
C PHE A 92 -8.98 1.58 -9.76
N LEU A 93 -7.76 1.08 -9.93
CA LEU A 93 -6.87 1.48 -11.02
C LEU A 93 -7.19 0.78 -12.34
N ILE A 94 -7.78 -0.42 -12.32
CA ILE A 94 -8.00 -1.25 -13.52
C ILE A 94 -8.90 -0.58 -14.57
N ASN A 95 -9.75 0.35 -14.16
CA ASN A 95 -10.64 1.10 -15.04
C ASN A 95 -9.96 2.31 -15.72
N HIS A 96 -8.66 2.54 -15.47
CA HIS A 96 -7.91 3.64 -16.06
C HIS A 96 -7.01 3.15 -17.20
N ASN A 97 -6.92 3.91 -18.29
CA ASN A 97 -5.92 3.64 -19.33
C ASN A 97 -4.52 4.01 -18.81
N TRP A 98 -3.75 3.00 -18.41
CA TRP A 98 -2.41 3.18 -17.85
C TRP A 98 -1.45 3.89 -18.81
N GLN A 99 -1.68 3.82 -20.13
CA GLN A 99 -0.84 4.47 -21.13
C GLN A 99 -0.84 6.00 -20.99
N LEU A 100 -1.94 6.59 -20.52
CA LEU A 100 -2.03 8.03 -20.26
C LEU A 100 -1.06 8.51 -19.17
N PHE A 101 -0.56 7.59 -18.34
CA PHE A 101 0.34 7.87 -17.22
C PHE A 101 1.79 7.47 -17.51
N ARG A 102 2.08 6.92 -18.70
CA ARG A 102 3.47 6.78 -19.16
C ARG A 102 3.88 8.04 -19.89
N ASN A 103 4.95 8.67 -19.42
CA ASN A 103 5.62 9.70 -20.21
C ASN A 103 6.19 9.03 -21.46
N HIS A 104 5.62 9.36 -22.61
CA HIS A 104 6.21 9.09 -23.92
C HIS A 104 7.20 10.21 -24.20
N ASN A 105 8.48 9.97 -23.89
CA ASN A 105 9.57 10.66 -24.55
C ASN A 105 9.98 9.85 -25.78
#